data_AF-A0A7W0W4H8-F1
#
_entry.id   AF-A0A7W0W4H8-F1
#
_cell.length_a   1.000
_cell.length_b   1.000
_cell.length_c   1.000
_cell.angle_alpha   90.00
_cell.angle_beta   90.00
_cell.angle_gamma   90.00
#
_symmetry.space_group_name_H-M   'P 1'
#
loop_
_entity.id
_entity.type
_entity.pdbx_description
1 polymer ?
#
loop_
_entity_poly.entity_id
_entity_poly.type
_entity_poly.pdbx_seq_one_letter_code
_entity_poly.pdbx_strand_id
1 'polypeptide(L)'
;MTTDHRGDEHLRRLAVVLTDAIDTADCQRCLDQIEFYIDHQLAGRDYRRLLPASAQHLDQCVRCAEDYAMVYELRRNEAALPQPTTIPAARLDFLRRPTQAQGAERLDQHSALRAALSTDGARLTVTLSPALLAALPAPTQAMALRSSAAPPLLTIAFEQPTAQIATLQLSAHRHPPASDLFLLRVQVELYDRAWPELAGIAVHLILGQEQRDAATDAWGEAVFSAIPQSCLADLSVTVEA
;
A
#
# COMPACT_ATOMS: atom_id res chain seq x y z
N MET A 1 59.60 -3.36 7.23
CA MET A 1 58.15 -3.18 7.18
C MET A 1 57.77 -2.11 8.19
N THR A 2 57.85 -0.84 7.78
CA THR A 2 57.44 0.32 8.58
C THR A 2 56.04 0.70 8.14
N THR A 3 55.05 0.31 8.94
CA THR A 3 53.64 0.66 8.74
C THR A 3 53.45 2.17 8.81
N ASP A 4 52.82 2.72 7.78
CA ASP A 4 52.54 4.14 7.57
C ASP A 4 51.49 4.65 8.57
N HIS A 5 51.95 4.99 9.78
CA HIS A 5 51.11 5.53 10.86
C HIS A 5 50.51 6.92 10.55
N ARG A 6 51.01 7.61 9.52
CA ARG A 6 50.58 8.97 9.17
C ARG A 6 49.26 8.97 8.40
N GLY A 7 49.02 7.96 7.57
CA GLY A 7 47.76 7.78 6.85
C GLY A 7 46.59 7.48 7.81
N ASP A 8 46.84 6.65 8.82
CA ASP A 8 45.82 6.27 9.81
C ASP A 8 45.38 7.44 10.70
N GLU A 9 46.29 8.37 11.03
CA GLU A 9 45.96 9.54 11.84
C GLU A 9 45.12 10.57 11.06
N HIS A 10 45.41 10.74 9.76
CA HIS A 10 44.59 11.57 8.87
C HIS A 10 43.20 11.00 8.67
N LEU A 11 43.08 9.68 8.42
CA LEU A 11 41.79 9.00 8.29
C LEU A 11 40.98 9.06 9.58
N ARG A 12 41.62 8.93 10.76
CA ARG A 12 40.94 9.11 12.05
C ARG A 12 40.44 10.54 12.27
N ARG A 13 41.22 11.57 11.94
CA ARG A 13 40.77 12.96 12.06
C ARG A 13 39.62 13.26 11.10
N LEU A 14 39.68 12.73 9.88
CA LEU A 14 38.62 12.89 8.88
C LEU A 14 37.34 12.16 9.30
N ALA A 15 37.48 10.94 9.85
CA ALA A 15 36.37 10.20 10.44
C ALA A 15 35.76 10.95 11.63
N VAL A 16 36.56 11.51 12.53
CA VAL A 16 36.07 12.32 13.67
C VAL A 16 35.35 13.57 13.18
N VAL A 17 35.84 14.29 12.16
CA VAL A 17 35.11 15.44 11.58
C VAL A 17 33.80 15.03 10.91
N LEU A 18 33.74 13.82 10.33
CA LEU A 18 32.51 13.27 9.74
C LEU A 18 31.55 12.65 10.77
N THR A 19 32.03 12.32 11.97
CA THR A 19 31.24 11.70 13.05
C THR A 19 31.04 12.60 14.27
N ASP A 20 31.64 13.79 14.28
CA ASP A 20 31.37 14.80 15.29
C ASP A 20 29.88 15.08 15.22
N ALA A 21 29.21 14.84 16.34
CA ALA A 21 27.77 14.74 16.41
C ALA A 21 27.18 16.03 15.86
N ILE A 22 26.69 15.97 14.63
CA ILE A 22 25.89 17.03 14.03
C ILE A 22 24.80 17.35 15.06
N ASP A 23 24.85 18.55 15.62
CA ASP A 23 23.90 18.96 16.65
C ASP A 23 22.51 18.98 16.02
N THR A 24 21.74 17.94 16.33
CA THR A 24 20.38 17.74 15.81
C THR A 24 19.48 18.94 16.10
N ALA A 25 19.72 19.69 17.17
CA ALA A 25 18.93 20.88 17.50
C ALA A 25 19.28 22.07 16.58
N ASP A 26 20.55 22.21 16.20
CA ASP A 26 20.99 23.23 15.26
C ASP A 26 20.57 22.91 13.82
N CYS A 27 20.59 21.63 13.43
CA CYS A 27 19.99 21.20 12.17
C CYS A 27 18.50 21.52 12.11
N GLN A 28 17.75 21.19 13.15
CA GLN A 28 16.31 21.47 13.18
C GLN A 28 16.05 22.98 13.08
N ARG A 29 16.79 23.79 13.84
CA ARG A 29 16.67 25.26 13.78
C ARG A 29 17.02 25.81 12.40
N CYS A 30 18.01 25.24 11.72
CA CYS A 30 18.36 25.59 10.35
C CYS A 30 17.24 25.25 9.37
N LEU A 31 16.67 24.04 9.48
CA LEU A 31 15.55 23.59 8.64
C LEU A 31 14.29 24.44 8.86
N ASP A 32 13.96 24.79 10.11
CA ASP A 32 12.81 25.64 10.44
C ASP A 32 12.93 27.05 9.83
N GLN A 33 14.15 27.51 9.55
CA GLN A 33 14.43 28.85 9.00
C GLN A 33 14.75 28.83 7.49
N ILE A 34 14.80 27.66 6.86
CA ILE A 34 15.34 27.47 5.51
C ILE A 34 14.49 28.17 4.44
N GLU A 35 13.16 28.14 4.59
CA GLU A 35 12.24 28.79 3.66
C GLU A 35 12.39 30.31 3.71
N PHE A 36 12.47 30.89 4.93
CA PHE A 36 12.68 32.31 5.11
C PHE A 36 14.04 32.77 4.56
N TYR A 37 15.08 31.94 4.74
CA TYR A 37 16.40 32.17 4.16
C TYR A 37 16.34 32.21 2.62
N ILE A 38 15.68 31.24 2.00
CA ILE A 38 15.50 31.13 0.54
C ILE A 38 14.68 32.28 -0.02
N ASP A 39 13.58 32.66 0.64
CA ASP A 39 12.73 33.78 0.21
C ASP A 39 13.51 35.10 0.16
N HIS A 40 14.34 35.36 1.18
CA HIS A 40 15.22 36.53 1.19
C HIS A 40 16.30 36.48 0.11
N GLN A 41 16.83 35.29 -0.20
CA GLN A 41 17.79 35.09 -1.28
C GLN A 41 17.16 35.32 -2.66
N LEU A 42 15.98 34.74 -2.93
CA LEU A 42 15.26 34.92 -4.19
C LEU A 42 14.80 36.36 -4.38
N ALA A 43 14.49 37.08 -3.30
CA ALA A 43 14.19 38.51 -3.31
C ALA A 43 15.43 39.42 -3.46
N GLY A 44 16.65 38.87 -3.57
CA GLY A 44 17.89 39.64 -3.72
C GLY A 44 18.30 40.43 -2.48
N ARG A 45 17.79 40.09 -1.29
CA ARG A 45 18.16 40.75 -0.02
C ARG A 45 19.45 40.12 0.52
N ASP A 46 20.09 40.79 1.49
CA ASP A 46 21.31 40.30 2.13
C ASP A 46 21.01 39.19 3.18
N TYR A 47 20.55 38.04 2.69
CA TYR A 47 20.04 36.92 3.48
C TYR A 47 21.09 36.34 4.44
N ARG A 48 22.38 36.36 4.07
CA ARG A 48 23.48 35.89 4.93
C ARG A 48 23.70 36.78 6.15
N ARG A 49 23.46 38.09 6.03
CA ARG A 49 23.54 39.02 7.19
C ARG A 49 22.30 38.94 8.08
N LEU A 50 21.14 38.63 7.52
CA LEU A 50 19.90 38.49 8.27
C LEU A 50 19.87 37.18 9.08
N LEU A 51 20.45 36.11 8.55
CA LEU A 51 20.44 34.77 9.15
C LEU A 51 21.86 34.18 9.15
N PRO A 52 22.80 34.77 9.93
CA PRO A 52 24.20 34.33 9.92
C PRO A 52 24.38 32.92 10.49
N ALA A 53 23.56 32.53 11.47
CA ALA A 53 23.61 31.19 12.06
C ALA A 53 23.25 30.10 11.05
N SER A 54 22.18 30.29 10.26
CA SER A 54 21.79 29.35 9.20
C SER A 54 22.84 29.30 8.09
N ALA A 55 23.39 30.45 7.68
CA ALA A 55 24.46 30.49 6.68
C ALA A 55 25.70 29.69 7.14
N GLN A 56 26.15 29.93 8.38
CA GLN A 56 27.28 29.22 8.96
C GLN A 56 27.00 27.72 9.09
N HIS A 57 25.79 27.33 9.49
CA HIS A 57 25.42 25.92 9.61
C HIS A 57 25.39 25.22 8.24
N LEU A 58 24.82 25.86 7.21
CA LEU A 58 24.81 25.31 5.83
C LEU A 58 26.23 25.14 5.27
N ASP A 59 27.18 26.00 5.65
CA ASP A 59 28.59 25.85 5.27
C ASP A 59 29.29 24.67 5.99
N GLN A 60 28.73 24.21 7.12
CA GLN A 60 29.34 23.19 7.99
C GLN A 60 28.64 21.82 7.93
N CYS A 61 27.36 21.78 7.57
CA CYS A 61 26.53 20.57 7.58
C CYS A 61 26.09 20.19 6.16
N VAL A 62 26.74 19.17 5.58
CA VAL A 62 26.45 18.68 4.23
C VAL A 62 24.97 18.33 4.04
N ARG A 63 24.37 17.65 5.02
CA ARG A 63 22.95 17.25 4.96
C ARG A 63 22.02 18.46 4.85
N CYS A 64 22.19 19.48 5.68
CA CYS A 64 21.37 20.69 5.61
C CYS A 64 21.61 21.47 4.31
N ALA A 65 22.82 21.44 3.75
CA ALA A 65 23.11 22.03 2.44
C ALA A 65 22.40 21.31 1.29
N GLU A 66 22.30 19.97 1.34
CA GLU A 66 21.53 19.18 0.38
C GLU A 66 20.04 19.48 0.47
N ASP A 67 19.48 19.51 1.69
CA ASP A 67 18.08 19.88 1.94
C ASP A 67 17.79 21.30 1.42
N TYR A 68 18.68 22.25 1.71
CA TYR A 68 18.62 23.62 1.18
C TYR A 68 18.59 23.63 -0.36
N ALA A 69 19.49 22.90 -1.03
CA ALA A 69 19.58 22.90 -2.49
C ALA A 69 18.29 22.38 -3.12
N MET A 70 17.69 21.34 -2.54
CA MET A 70 16.42 20.78 -3.00
C MET A 70 15.27 21.79 -2.86
N VAL A 71 15.12 22.41 -1.69
CA VAL A 71 14.04 23.40 -1.46
C VAL A 71 14.26 24.65 -2.31
N TYR A 72 15.51 25.10 -2.45
CA TYR A 72 15.85 26.26 -3.29
C TYR A 72 15.46 26.04 -4.75
N GLU A 73 15.81 24.88 -5.33
CA GLU A 73 15.43 24.57 -6.71
C GLU A 73 13.91 24.46 -6.88
N LEU A 74 13.19 23.87 -5.92
CA LEU A 74 11.72 23.87 -5.93
C LEU A 74 11.16 25.30 -5.95
N ARG A 75 11.58 26.16 -5.01
CA ARG A 75 11.09 27.54 -4.89
C ARG A 75 11.46 28.41 -6.09
N ARG A 76 12.66 28.21 -6.64
CA ARG A 76 13.11 28.89 -7.86
C ARG A 76 12.25 28.50 -9.06
N ASN A 77 11.91 27.22 -9.19
CA ASN A 77 11.03 26.75 -10.26
C ASN A 77 9.60 27.28 -10.08
N GLU A 78 9.06 27.30 -8.86
CA GLU A 78 7.77 27.93 -8.56
C GLU A 78 7.73 29.41 -8.96
N ALA A 79 8.80 30.16 -8.68
CA ALA A 79 8.91 31.57 -9.05
C ALA A 79 9.03 31.79 -10.57
N ALA A 80 9.58 30.81 -11.30
CA ALA A 80 9.73 30.86 -12.76
C ALA A 80 8.45 30.43 -13.52
N LEU A 81 7.59 29.64 -12.88
CA LEU A 81 6.33 29.21 -13.48
C LEU A 81 5.32 30.37 -13.50
N PRO A 82 4.63 30.62 -14.62
CA PRO A 82 3.53 31.58 -14.63
C PRO A 82 2.45 31.07 -13.68
N GLN A 83 2.19 31.81 -12.59
CA GLN A 83 1.10 31.47 -11.70
C GLN A 83 -0.22 31.58 -12.49
N PRO A 84 -1.02 30.50 -12.55
CA PRO A 84 -2.30 30.55 -13.22
C PRO A 84 -3.18 31.59 -12.51
N THR A 85 -3.61 32.62 -13.24
CA THR A 85 -4.46 33.71 -12.72
C THR A 85 -5.81 33.18 -12.21
N THR A 86 -6.22 32.01 -12.71
CA THR A 86 -7.38 31.27 -12.25
C THR A 86 -7.04 29.79 -12.15
N ILE A 87 -7.20 29.22 -10.96
CA ILE A 87 -7.26 27.76 -10.81
C ILE A 87 -8.69 27.37 -11.23
N PRO A 88 -8.89 26.63 -12.34
CA PRO A 88 -10.21 26.21 -12.74
C PRO A 88 -10.83 25.37 -11.61
N ALA A 89 -12.09 25.62 -11.28
CA ALA A 89 -12.80 24.83 -10.28
C ALA A 89 -12.70 23.35 -10.67
N ALA A 90 -12.28 22.50 -9.70
CA ALA A 90 -12.23 21.07 -9.92
C ALA A 90 -13.62 20.60 -10.37
N ARG A 91 -13.71 20.12 -11.61
CA ARG A 91 -14.96 19.59 -12.15
C ARG A 91 -15.19 18.23 -11.52
N LEU A 92 -15.84 18.19 -10.37
CA LEU A 92 -16.20 16.95 -9.69
C LEU A 92 -17.46 16.29 -10.29
N ASP A 93 -17.93 16.75 -11.45
CA ASP A 93 -19.08 16.20 -12.18
C ASP A 93 -18.92 14.70 -12.51
N PHE A 94 -17.66 14.22 -12.60
CA PHE A 94 -17.35 12.80 -12.80
C PHE A 94 -17.55 11.95 -11.53
N LEU A 95 -17.51 12.55 -10.35
CA LEU A 95 -17.97 11.92 -9.11
C LEU A 95 -19.49 11.89 -9.14
N ARG A 96 -20.04 11.02 -10.00
CA ARG A 96 -21.47 10.73 -10.01
C ARG A 96 -21.87 10.36 -8.59
N ARG A 97 -22.74 11.15 -7.97
CA ARG A 97 -23.41 10.70 -6.75
C ARG A 97 -24.09 9.38 -7.12
N PRO A 98 -23.85 8.29 -6.37
CA PRO A 98 -24.56 7.05 -6.62
C PRO A 98 -26.06 7.37 -6.63
N THR A 99 -26.74 7.01 -7.70
CA THR A 99 -28.20 7.21 -7.77
C THR A 99 -28.85 6.37 -6.67
N GLN A 100 -30.05 6.74 -6.20
CA GLN A 100 -30.75 5.95 -5.18
C GLN A 100 -30.93 4.48 -5.57
N ALA A 101 -31.06 4.18 -6.87
CA ALA A 101 -31.07 2.83 -7.41
C ALA A 101 -29.74 2.09 -7.17
N GLN A 102 -28.60 2.73 -7.44
CA GLN A 102 -27.27 2.17 -7.15
C GLN A 102 -27.00 2.02 -5.65
N GLY A 103 -27.60 2.88 -4.83
CA GLY A 103 -27.57 2.76 -3.37
C GLY A 103 -28.35 1.53 -2.88
N ALA A 104 -29.55 1.31 -3.41
CA ALA A 104 -30.36 0.13 -3.11
C ALA A 104 -29.68 -1.17 -3.58
N GLU A 105 -29.15 -1.20 -4.81
CA GLU A 105 -28.37 -2.34 -5.34
C GLU A 105 -27.14 -2.65 -4.46
N ARG A 106 -26.43 -1.63 -3.96
CA ARG A 106 -25.31 -1.82 -3.02
C ARG A 106 -25.75 -2.35 -1.67
N LEU A 107 -26.87 -1.87 -1.13
CA LEU A 107 -27.44 -2.38 0.12
C LEU A 107 -27.86 -3.84 -0.02
N ASP A 108 -28.47 -4.20 -1.14
CA ASP A 108 -28.86 -5.58 -1.47
C ASP A 108 -27.62 -6.46 -1.63
N GLN A 109 -26.58 -5.98 -2.31
CA GLN A 109 -25.30 -6.67 -2.46
C GLN A 109 -24.61 -6.90 -1.10
N HIS A 110 -24.59 -5.89 -0.22
CA HIS A 110 -24.07 -6.03 1.15
C HIS A 110 -24.89 -7.05 1.97
N SER A 111 -26.21 -7.06 1.80
CA SER A 111 -27.09 -8.02 2.47
C SER A 111 -26.83 -9.45 2.00
N ALA A 112 -26.63 -9.65 0.69
CA ALA A 112 -26.29 -10.93 0.10
C ALA A 112 -24.90 -11.42 0.54
N LEU A 113 -23.91 -10.52 0.59
CA LEU A 113 -22.57 -10.82 1.12
C LEU A 113 -22.63 -11.24 2.59
N ARG A 114 -23.40 -10.52 3.42
CA ARG A 114 -23.57 -10.87 4.84
C ARG A 114 -24.30 -12.20 5.01
N ALA A 115 -25.29 -12.50 4.17
CA ALA A 115 -25.99 -13.78 4.21
C ALA A 115 -25.11 -14.96 3.76
N ALA A 116 -24.09 -14.71 2.94
CA ALA A 116 -23.12 -15.71 2.50
C ALA A 116 -22.07 -16.06 3.58
N LEU A 117 -21.95 -15.24 4.62
CA LEU A 117 -21.05 -15.46 5.74
C LEU A 117 -21.79 -16.15 6.88
N SER A 118 -21.26 -17.28 7.34
CA SER A 118 -21.60 -17.85 8.64
C SER A 118 -20.35 -17.96 9.50
N THR A 119 -20.50 -17.64 10.77
CA THR A 119 -19.44 -17.72 11.77
C THR A 119 -19.86 -18.71 12.84
N ASP A 120 -18.96 -19.63 13.18
CA ASP A 120 -19.11 -20.58 14.28
C ASP A 120 -17.81 -20.63 15.08
N GLY A 121 -17.74 -19.81 16.13
CA GLY A 121 -16.51 -19.60 16.91
C GLY A 121 -15.37 -19.01 16.05
N ALA A 122 -14.26 -19.75 15.98
CA ALA A 122 -13.08 -19.40 15.18
C ALA A 122 -13.21 -19.77 13.69
N ARG A 123 -14.29 -20.46 13.33
CA ARG A 123 -14.53 -20.95 11.98
C ARG A 123 -15.36 -19.95 11.20
N LEU A 124 -14.80 -19.45 10.10
CA LEU A 124 -15.51 -18.59 9.14
C LEU A 124 -15.84 -19.40 7.90
N THR A 125 -17.12 -19.49 7.54
CA THR A 125 -17.58 -20.17 6.33
C THR A 125 -18.20 -19.17 5.35
N VAL A 126 -17.73 -19.22 4.11
CA VAL A 126 -18.20 -18.37 3.00
C VAL A 126 -18.81 -19.26 1.93
N THR A 127 -20.12 -19.15 1.70
CA THR A 127 -20.81 -19.90 0.65
C THR A 127 -21.11 -19.01 -0.55
N LEU A 128 -20.50 -19.30 -1.70
CA LEU A 128 -20.77 -18.61 -2.96
C LEU A 128 -22.08 -19.11 -3.55
N SER A 129 -23.19 -18.44 -3.24
CA SER A 129 -24.49 -18.77 -3.87
C SER A 129 -24.59 -18.22 -5.30
N PRO A 130 -25.49 -18.78 -6.14
CA PRO A 130 -25.78 -18.21 -7.46
C PRO A 130 -26.21 -16.74 -7.42
N ALA A 131 -26.93 -16.33 -6.37
CA ALA A 131 -27.36 -14.96 -6.16
C ALA A 131 -26.16 -14.03 -5.89
N LEU A 132 -25.17 -14.50 -5.12
CA LEU A 132 -23.94 -13.75 -4.87
C LEU A 132 -23.13 -13.60 -6.16
N LEU A 133 -22.95 -14.70 -6.93
CA LEU A 133 -22.27 -14.67 -8.22
C LEU A 133 -22.91 -13.70 -9.21
N ALA A 134 -24.25 -13.64 -9.25
CA ALA A 134 -24.98 -12.70 -10.10
C ALA A 134 -24.82 -11.24 -9.64
N ALA A 135 -24.60 -11.00 -8.34
CA ALA A 135 -24.42 -9.68 -7.76
C ALA A 135 -22.97 -9.17 -7.85
N LEU A 136 -22.02 -10.00 -8.30
CA LEU A 136 -20.62 -9.61 -8.38
C LEU A 136 -20.34 -8.79 -9.64
N PRO A 137 -19.53 -7.73 -9.56
CA PRO A 137 -19.22 -6.89 -10.70
C PRO A 137 -18.56 -7.74 -11.79
N ALA A 138 -18.98 -7.53 -13.05
CA ALA A 138 -18.33 -8.15 -14.19
C ALA A 138 -16.82 -7.82 -14.16
N PRO A 139 -15.95 -8.77 -14.53
CA PRO A 139 -14.50 -8.56 -14.45
C PRO A 139 -14.11 -7.32 -15.26
N THR A 140 -13.64 -6.29 -14.55
CA THR A 140 -13.13 -5.08 -15.18
C THR A 140 -11.79 -5.41 -15.81
N GLN A 141 -11.65 -5.15 -17.11
CA GLN A 141 -10.37 -5.26 -17.79
C GLN A 141 -9.40 -4.25 -17.15
N ALA A 142 -8.53 -4.74 -16.27
CA ALA A 142 -7.50 -3.92 -15.66
C ALA A 142 -6.52 -3.46 -16.76
N MET A 143 -6.33 -2.14 -16.89
CA MET A 143 -5.29 -1.60 -17.75
C MET A 143 -3.94 -2.15 -17.31
N ALA A 144 -3.22 -2.77 -18.24
CA ALA A 144 -2.00 -3.52 -18.02
C ALA A 144 -0.88 -2.66 -17.39
N LEU A 145 -0.81 -2.65 -16.06
CA LEU A 145 0.33 -2.17 -15.29
C LEU A 145 1.09 -3.39 -14.74
N ARG A 146 2.16 -3.78 -15.44
CA ARG A 146 3.34 -4.59 -15.04
C ARG A 146 3.21 -5.80 -14.08
N SER A 147 2.02 -6.22 -13.68
CA SER A 147 1.77 -7.51 -13.06
C SER A 147 1.30 -8.46 -14.15
N SER A 148 2.07 -9.52 -14.43
CA SER A 148 1.75 -10.52 -15.45
C SER A 148 0.60 -11.45 -15.06
N ALA A 149 -0.03 -11.24 -13.90
CA ALA A 149 -1.22 -11.97 -13.51
C ALA A 149 -2.44 -11.40 -14.24
N ALA A 150 -3.17 -12.27 -14.94
CA ALA A 150 -4.48 -11.90 -15.47
C ALA A 150 -5.35 -11.35 -14.32
N PRO A 151 -6.17 -10.31 -14.56
CA PRO A 151 -7.05 -9.81 -13.52
C PRO A 151 -7.97 -10.94 -13.03
N PRO A 152 -8.25 -11.02 -11.71
CA PRO A 152 -9.17 -12.01 -11.17
C PRO A 152 -10.52 -11.85 -11.85
N LEU A 153 -11.14 -12.98 -12.19
CA LEU A 153 -12.52 -13.04 -12.67
C LEU A 153 -13.50 -12.61 -11.59
N LEU A 154 -13.14 -12.88 -10.34
CA LEU A 154 -13.92 -12.55 -9.17
C LEU A 154 -12.97 -12.17 -8.04
N THR A 155 -13.28 -11.08 -7.33
CA THR A 155 -12.67 -10.75 -6.04
C THR A 155 -13.75 -10.38 -5.06
N ILE A 156 -13.71 -11.00 -3.89
CA ILE A 156 -14.57 -10.72 -2.75
C ILE A 156 -13.66 -10.44 -1.56
N ALA A 157 -13.86 -9.32 -0.89
CA ALA A 157 -13.13 -8.96 0.32
C ALA A 157 -14.11 -8.78 1.47
N PHE A 158 -13.76 -9.33 2.62
CA PHE A 158 -14.49 -9.21 3.86
C PHE A 158 -13.59 -8.51 4.87
N GLU A 159 -14.03 -7.35 5.32
CA GLU A 159 -13.38 -6.60 6.40
C GLU A 159 -13.93 -7.09 7.74
N GLN A 160 -13.02 -7.43 8.65
CA GLN A 160 -13.31 -7.86 10.02
C GLN A 160 -14.36 -9.00 10.13
N PRO A 161 -14.22 -10.11 9.38
CA PRO A 161 -15.25 -11.14 9.37
C PRO A 161 -15.38 -11.90 10.70
N THR A 162 -14.32 -11.97 11.51
CA THR A 162 -14.33 -12.55 12.86
C THR A 162 -13.48 -11.71 13.82
N ALA A 163 -13.46 -12.08 15.11
CA ALA A 163 -12.61 -11.42 16.10
C ALA A 163 -11.10 -11.69 15.91
N GLN A 164 -10.73 -12.76 15.19
CA GLN A 164 -9.33 -13.14 14.93
C GLN A 164 -8.88 -12.71 13.54
N ILE A 165 -9.78 -12.75 12.54
CA ILE A 165 -9.47 -12.44 11.15
C ILE A 165 -9.76 -10.96 10.89
N ALA A 166 -8.71 -10.20 10.55
CA ALA A 166 -8.79 -8.80 10.19
C ALA A 166 -9.34 -8.62 8.77
N THR A 167 -8.84 -9.42 7.82
CA THR A 167 -9.26 -9.37 6.41
C THR A 167 -9.32 -10.78 5.86
N LEU A 168 -10.39 -11.11 5.12
CA LEU A 168 -10.46 -12.31 4.28
C LEU A 168 -10.73 -11.88 2.85
N GLN A 169 -9.84 -12.24 1.92
CA GLN A 169 -10.03 -11.98 0.50
C GLN A 169 -10.04 -13.28 -0.29
N LEU A 170 -11.10 -13.50 -1.07
CA LEU A 170 -11.21 -14.59 -2.02
C LEU A 170 -11.07 -14.02 -3.43
N SER A 171 -10.20 -14.62 -4.23
CA SER A 171 -10.04 -14.24 -5.62
C SER A 171 -10.03 -15.48 -6.51
N ALA A 172 -10.87 -15.49 -7.54
CA ALA A 172 -10.88 -16.55 -8.55
C ALA A 172 -10.25 -16.03 -9.83
N HIS A 173 -9.24 -16.74 -10.33
CA HIS A 173 -8.50 -16.43 -11.55
C HIS A 173 -8.78 -17.50 -12.58
N ARG A 174 -8.79 -17.14 -13.86
CA ARG A 174 -8.83 -18.15 -14.92
C ARG A 174 -7.50 -18.90 -14.90
N HIS A 175 -7.55 -20.23 -14.83
CA HIS A 175 -6.41 -21.07 -15.22
C HIS A 175 -6.19 -20.86 -16.75
N PRO A 176 -5.08 -21.27 -17.39
CA PRO A 176 -4.70 -20.87 -18.75
C PRO A 176 -5.88 -20.80 -19.73
N PRO A 177 -5.90 -19.83 -20.65
CA PRO A 177 -7.09 -19.32 -21.34
C PRO A 177 -7.92 -20.34 -22.13
N ALA A 178 -7.43 -21.57 -22.30
CA ALA A 178 -8.11 -22.68 -22.96
C ALA A 178 -8.78 -23.69 -22.01
N SER A 179 -8.81 -23.44 -20.69
CA SER A 179 -9.41 -24.35 -19.71
C SER A 179 -10.62 -23.73 -19.00
N ASP A 180 -11.63 -24.56 -18.73
CA ASP A 180 -12.78 -24.25 -17.84
C ASP A 180 -12.41 -24.39 -16.36
N LEU A 181 -11.12 -24.29 -16.06
CA LEU A 181 -10.56 -24.43 -14.73
C LEU A 181 -10.20 -23.06 -14.17
N PHE A 182 -10.34 -22.95 -12.87
CA PHE A 182 -10.09 -21.75 -12.10
C PHE A 182 -9.02 -22.04 -11.06
N LEU A 183 -8.27 -20.99 -10.73
CA LEU A 183 -7.42 -20.93 -9.56
C LEU A 183 -8.16 -20.07 -8.54
N LEU A 184 -8.49 -20.64 -7.38
CA LEU A 184 -9.01 -19.90 -6.25
C LEU A 184 -7.86 -19.59 -5.29
N ARG A 185 -7.76 -18.33 -4.91
CA ARG A 185 -6.82 -17.84 -3.93
C ARG A 185 -7.59 -17.28 -2.74
N VAL A 186 -7.24 -17.74 -1.56
CA VAL A 186 -7.77 -17.28 -0.27
C VAL A 186 -6.63 -16.59 0.47
N GLN A 187 -6.79 -15.31 0.75
CA GLN A 187 -5.82 -14.50 1.47
C GLN A 187 -6.40 -14.11 2.82
N VAL A 188 -5.65 -14.38 3.88
CA VAL A 188 -6.07 -14.20 5.27
C VAL A 188 -5.10 -13.25 5.95
N GLU A 189 -5.65 -12.22 6.61
CA GLU A 189 -4.93 -11.35 7.53
C GLU A 189 -5.55 -11.51 8.92
N LEU A 190 -4.70 -11.63 9.94
CA LEU A 190 -5.12 -11.77 11.35
C LEU A 190 -4.81 -10.49 12.13
N TYR A 191 -5.49 -10.28 13.25
CA TYR A 191 -5.20 -9.14 14.14
C TYR A 191 -3.95 -9.33 14.99
N ASP A 192 -3.68 -10.57 15.40
CA ASP A 192 -2.61 -10.93 16.34
C ASP A 192 -1.29 -11.33 15.66
N ARG A 193 -1.34 -11.57 14.35
CA ARG A 193 -0.20 -12.02 13.53
C ARG A 193 -0.08 -11.15 12.30
N ALA A 194 1.15 -10.83 11.93
CA ALA A 194 1.48 -10.12 10.70
C ALA A 194 2.49 -10.92 9.88
N TRP A 195 2.69 -10.52 8.63
CA TRP A 195 3.77 -11.05 7.81
C TRP A 195 5.12 -10.94 8.56
N PRO A 196 5.98 -11.98 8.56
CA PRO A 196 5.89 -13.24 7.80
C PRO A 196 5.23 -14.41 8.55
N GLU A 197 4.64 -14.17 9.71
CA GLU A 197 4.07 -15.19 10.58
C GLU A 197 2.61 -15.47 10.21
N LEU A 198 2.26 -15.64 8.93
CA LEU A 198 0.89 -15.94 8.51
C LEU A 198 0.69 -17.39 8.03
N ALA A 199 1.74 -18.23 8.13
CA ALA A 199 1.70 -19.62 7.69
C ALA A 199 0.87 -20.53 8.62
N GLY A 200 0.33 -21.61 8.05
CA GLY A 200 -0.28 -22.71 8.79
C GLY A 200 -1.75 -22.53 9.18
N ILE A 201 -2.43 -21.48 8.70
CA ILE A 201 -3.88 -21.30 8.93
C ILE A 201 -4.61 -22.29 8.02
N ALA A 202 -5.47 -23.12 8.59
CA ALA A 202 -6.20 -24.14 7.84
C ALA A 202 -7.31 -23.50 7.00
N VAL A 203 -7.32 -23.84 5.71
CA VAL A 203 -8.34 -23.43 4.75
C VAL A 203 -8.91 -24.68 4.10
N HIS A 204 -10.21 -24.88 4.26
CA HIS A 204 -10.96 -25.99 3.67
C HIS A 204 -11.85 -25.45 2.56
N LEU A 205 -11.74 -26.05 1.38
CA LEU A 205 -12.56 -25.73 0.22
C LEU A 205 -13.51 -26.90 -0.03
N ILE A 206 -14.81 -26.63 0.00
CA ILE A 206 -15.86 -27.61 -0.28
C ILE A 206 -16.44 -27.31 -1.67
N LEU A 207 -16.36 -28.29 -2.56
CA LEU A 207 -16.83 -28.27 -3.94
C LEU A 207 -17.89 -29.35 -4.13
N GLY A 208 -19.15 -29.05 -3.79
CA GLY A 208 -20.22 -30.04 -3.78
C GLY A 208 -19.98 -31.13 -2.73
N GLN A 209 -19.54 -32.32 -3.15
CA GLN A 209 -19.20 -33.43 -2.24
C GLN A 209 -17.68 -33.63 -2.04
N GLU A 210 -16.85 -32.88 -2.76
CA GLU A 210 -15.40 -32.95 -2.62
C GLU A 210 -14.93 -31.91 -1.61
N GLN A 211 -14.02 -32.29 -0.71
CA GLN A 211 -13.31 -31.37 0.17
C GLN A 211 -11.83 -31.34 -0.23
N ARG A 212 -11.26 -30.14 -0.32
CA ARG A 212 -9.83 -29.91 -0.52
C ARG A 212 -9.30 -29.08 0.62
N ASP A 213 -8.16 -29.49 1.16
CA ASP A 213 -7.54 -28.81 2.29
C ASP A 213 -6.23 -28.15 1.85
N ALA A 214 -6.00 -26.93 2.31
CA ALA A 214 -4.74 -26.21 2.16
C ALA A 214 -4.42 -25.47 3.45
N ALA A 215 -3.15 -25.12 3.63
CA ALA A 215 -2.72 -24.22 4.68
C ALA A 215 -2.17 -22.94 4.05
N THR A 216 -2.33 -21.81 4.74
CA THR A 216 -1.71 -20.56 4.30
C THR A 216 -0.20 -20.63 4.34
N ASP A 217 0.46 -19.90 3.44
CA ASP A 217 1.90 -19.68 3.45
C ASP A 217 2.31 -18.48 4.33
N ALA A 218 3.59 -18.07 4.28
CA ALA A 218 4.11 -16.95 5.07
C ALA A 218 3.44 -15.59 4.76
N TRP A 219 2.75 -15.47 3.63
CA TRP A 219 1.99 -14.29 3.22
C TRP A 219 0.49 -14.40 3.54
N GLY A 220 0.06 -15.47 4.19
CA GLY A 220 -1.35 -15.69 4.51
C GLY A 220 -2.15 -16.18 3.31
N GLU A 221 -1.48 -16.72 2.28
CA GLU A 221 -2.11 -17.15 1.04
C GLU A 221 -2.29 -18.67 1.00
N ALA A 222 -3.52 -19.12 0.69
CA ALA A 222 -3.83 -20.50 0.35
C ALA A 222 -4.37 -20.56 -1.09
N VAL A 223 -3.83 -21.47 -1.90
CA VAL A 223 -4.14 -21.58 -3.34
C VAL A 223 -4.73 -22.95 -3.67
N PHE A 224 -5.86 -22.94 -4.36
CA PHE A 224 -6.53 -24.12 -4.89
C PHE A 224 -6.59 -24.04 -6.42
N SER A 225 -5.88 -24.95 -7.09
CA SER A 225 -5.86 -25.05 -8.54
C SER A 225 -6.91 -26.02 -9.08
N ALA A 226 -7.18 -25.94 -10.39
CA ALA A 226 -8.03 -26.88 -11.11
C ALA A 226 -9.45 -27.01 -10.52
N ILE A 227 -10.10 -25.87 -10.26
CA ILE A 227 -11.50 -25.81 -9.84
C ILE A 227 -12.39 -25.68 -11.08
N PRO A 228 -13.30 -26.62 -11.36
CA PRO A 228 -14.22 -26.49 -12.49
C PRO A 228 -15.14 -25.27 -12.32
N GLN A 229 -15.40 -24.55 -13.41
CA GLN A 229 -16.34 -23.41 -13.40
C GLN A 229 -17.70 -23.77 -12.80
N SER A 230 -18.19 -24.97 -13.09
CA SER A 230 -19.48 -25.48 -12.62
C SER A 230 -19.58 -25.58 -11.10
N CYS A 231 -18.45 -25.70 -10.39
CA CYS A 231 -18.41 -25.84 -8.94
C CYS A 231 -18.43 -24.49 -8.21
N LEU A 232 -18.25 -23.36 -8.91
CA LEU A 232 -18.23 -22.03 -8.27
C LEU A 232 -19.55 -21.66 -7.59
N ALA A 233 -20.68 -22.18 -8.11
CA ALA A 233 -22.02 -21.84 -7.63
C ALA A 233 -22.42 -22.50 -6.30
N ASP A 234 -21.66 -23.51 -5.87
CA ASP A 234 -21.88 -24.24 -4.61
C ASP A 234 -20.58 -24.28 -3.78
N LEU A 235 -19.66 -23.35 -4.07
CA LEU A 235 -18.35 -23.31 -3.45
C LEU A 235 -18.47 -22.78 -2.03
N SER A 236 -17.94 -23.52 -1.06
CA SER A 236 -17.84 -23.08 0.32
C SER A 236 -16.37 -23.06 0.76
N VAL A 237 -15.94 -21.94 1.35
CA VAL A 237 -14.60 -21.80 1.93
C VAL A 237 -14.74 -21.68 3.43
N THR A 238 -14.05 -22.56 4.15
CA THR A 238 -13.96 -22.53 5.60
C THR A 238 -12.53 -22.19 6.02
N VAL A 239 -12.36 -21.16 6.84
CA VAL A 239 -11.07 -20.74 7.42
C VAL A 239 -11.10 -20.97 8.93
N GLU A 240 -10.05 -21.59 9.46
CA GLU A 240 -9.87 -21.86 10.89
C GLU A 240 -8.63 -21.13 11.40
N ALA A 241 -8.86 -20.07 12.20
CA ALA A 241 -7.82 -19.16 12.70
C ALA A 241 -7.70 -19.16 14.23
#